data_AF-A0A150FYK3-F1
#
_entry.id   AF-A0A150FYK3-F1
#
_cell.length_a   1.000
_cell.length_b   1.000
_cell.length_c   1.000
_cell.angle_alpha   90.00
_cell.angle_beta   90.00
_cell.angle_gamma   90.00
#
_symmetry.space_group_name_H-M   'P 1'
#
loop_
_entity.id
_entity.type
_entity.pdbx_description
1 polymer ?
#
loop_
_entity_poly.entity_id
_entity_poly.type
_entity_poly.pdbx_seq_one_letter_code
_entity_poly.pdbx_strand_id
1 'polypeptide(L)'
;MAKVADDELADALDHLHVEDVHELQDKDPEPDTHGQGGFRFDSPDHQQQLKEQRAQLWNWLKRVGSHMFKEGINLTKISLPVCLFEPRSFLERLTTNWEYNCLLVAAANAVDPADRMRYLVAFAVSGLCRQVSFHKPFNPILGETYQATYPNGLEVYCEQISHHPPISSWEVYEPGGKPQQAAKRFRPNR
;
A
#
# COMPACT_ATOMS: atom_id res chain seq x y z
N MET A 1 -12.42 -7.48 -23.68
CA MET A 1 -12.47 -6.55 -22.54
C MET A 1 -13.42 -7.06 -21.46
N ALA A 2 -14.73 -7.23 -21.73
CA ALA A 2 -15.69 -7.75 -20.71
C ALA A 2 -15.23 -9.08 -20.05
N LYS A 3 -14.88 -10.09 -20.84
CA LYS A 3 -14.41 -11.38 -20.31
C LYS A 3 -13.18 -11.31 -19.40
N VAL A 4 -12.23 -10.40 -19.69
CA VAL A 4 -11.02 -10.22 -18.87
C VAL A 4 -11.37 -9.57 -17.54
N ALA A 5 -12.29 -8.60 -17.54
CA ALA A 5 -12.78 -7.96 -16.32
C ALA A 5 -13.58 -8.93 -15.44
N ASP A 6 -14.36 -9.83 -16.05
CA ASP A 6 -15.10 -10.87 -15.32
C ASP A 6 -14.15 -11.92 -14.72
N ASP A 7 -13.12 -12.35 -15.46
CA ASP A 7 -12.10 -13.29 -14.97
C ASP A 7 -11.25 -12.65 -13.83
N GLU A 8 -10.85 -11.38 -13.96
CA GLU A 8 -10.12 -10.64 -12.90
C GLU A 8 -10.97 -10.42 -11.63
N LEU A 9 -12.27 -10.19 -11.80
CA LEU A 9 -13.18 -10.05 -10.66
C LEU A 9 -13.35 -11.40 -9.94
N ALA A 10 -13.57 -12.49 -10.68
CA ALA A 10 -13.70 -13.81 -10.10
C ALA A 10 -12.43 -14.22 -9.31
N ASP A 11 -11.25 -13.97 -9.88
CA ASP A 11 -9.97 -14.22 -9.21
C ASP A 11 -9.82 -13.37 -7.93
N ALA A 12 -10.16 -12.08 -8.00
CA ALA A 12 -10.12 -11.21 -6.83
C ALA A 12 -11.10 -11.63 -5.73
N LEU A 13 -12.31 -12.05 -6.08
CA LEU A 13 -13.33 -12.49 -5.13
C LEU A 13 -12.94 -13.81 -4.46
N ASP A 14 -12.37 -14.76 -5.20
CA ASP A 14 -11.87 -16.01 -4.64
C ASP A 14 -10.66 -15.77 -3.73
N HIS A 15 -9.66 -15.02 -4.21
CA HIS A 15 -8.46 -14.68 -3.44
C HIS A 15 -8.80 -13.94 -2.14
N LEU A 16 -9.74 -12.99 -2.19
CA LEU A 16 -10.12 -12.20 -1.02
C LEU A 16 -11.23 -12.86 -0.19
N HIS A 17 -11.70 -14.03 -0.60
CA HIS A 17 -12.80 -14.77 0.03
C HIS A 17 -14.03 -13.89 0.29
N VAL A 18 -14.41 -13.10 -0.71
CA VAL A 18 -15.55 -12.16 -0.64
C VAL A 18 -16.88 -12.88 -0.87
N GLU A 19 -16.84 -14.13 -1.37
CA GLU A 19 -18.00 -14.98 -1.55
C GLU A 19 -18.34 -15.74 -0.25
N ASP A 20 -19.54 -15.48 0.25
CA ASP A 20 -20.22 -16.06 1.41
C ASP A 20 -19.41 -16.21 2.74
N VAL A 21 -19.67 -15.28 3.66
CA VAL A 21 -19.20 -15.33 5.07
C VAL A 21 -19.60 -16.60 5.82
N HIS A 22 -20.57 -17.36 5.29
CA HIS A 22 -21.04 -18.61 5.86
C HIS A 22 -20.22 -19.85 5.44
N GLU A 23 -19.41 -19.76 4.38
CA GLU A 23 -18.53 -20.85 3.91
C GLU A 23 -17.08 -20.72 4.44
N LEU A 24 -16.76 -19.63 5.14
CA LEU A 24 -15.43 -19.38 5.72
C LEU A 24 -15.04 -20.37 6.84
N GLN A 25 -15.94 -21.26 7.27
CA GLN A 25 -15.65 -22.23 8.33
C GLN A 25 -14.76 -23.39 7.88
N ASP A 26 -14.63 -23.64 6.56
CA ASP A 26 -14.00 -24.85 6.02
C ASP A 26 -12.78 -24.61 5.10
N LYS A 27 -12.31 -23.37 4.92
CA LYS A 27 -11.07 -23.09 4.16
C LYS A 27 -9.86 -23.02 5.11
N ASP A 28 -8.75 -23.64 4.70
CA ASP A 28 -7.47 -23.54 5.41
C ASP A 28 -7.13 -22.06 5.63
N PRO A 29 -6.73 -21.64 6.84
CA PRO A 29 -6.38 -20.25 7.10
C PRO A 29 -5.25 -19.82 6.15
N GLU A 30 -5.37 -18.64 5.55
CA GLU A 30 -4.27 -17.99 4.85
C GLU A 30 -3.04 -18.06 5.75
N PRO A 31 -1.84 -18.43 5.27
CA PRO A 31 -0.70 -18.80 6.11
C PRO A 31 -0.36 -17.75 7.18
N ASP A 32 -0.72 -16.49 6.93
CA ASP A 32 -0.47 -15.36 7.80
C ASP A 32 -1.73 -14.79 8.50
N THR A 33 -2.84 -15.52 8.61
CA THR A 33 -4.05 -15.06 9.35
C THR A 33 -4.24 -15.77 10.70
N HIS A 34 -4.49 -14.98 11.74
CA HIS A 34 -4.69 -15.50 13.11
C HIS A 34 -6.12 -16.00 13.27
N GLY A 35 -6.34 -17.09 14.01
CA GLY A 35 -7.67 -17.69 14.22
C GLY A 35 -8.67 -16.83 14.98
N GLN A 36 -8.26 -15.64 15.46
CA GLN A 36 -9.13 -14.61 16.05
C GLN A 36 -9.15 -13.30 15.23
N GLY A 37 -8.66 -13.35 13.99
CA GLY A 37 -8.46 -12.19 13.11
C GLY A 37 -7.09 -11.53 13.27
N GLY A 38 -6.68 -10.79 12.23
CA GLY A 38 -5.41 -10.07 12.15
C GLY A 38 -4.28 -10.87 11.50
N PHE A 39 -3.20 -10.16 11.15
CA PHE A 39 -2.00 -10.73 10.55
C PHE A 39 -1.12 -11.42 11.59
N ARG A 40 -0.70 -12.65 11.28
CA ARG A 40 0.29 -13.42 12.02
C ARG A 40 1.69 -13.08 11.52
N PHE A 41 2.47 -12.47 12.39
CA PHE A 41 3.90 -12.29 12.18
C PHE A 41 4.72 -13.45 12.81
N ASP A 42 4.15 -14.65 12.90
CA ASP A 42 4.74 -15.80 13.61
C ASP A 42 5.35 -16.86 12.68
N SER A 43 5.17 -16.74 11.37
CA SER A 43 5.82 -17.64 10.40
C SER A 43 7.35 -17.62 10.58
N PRO A 44 8.05 -18.74 10.32
CA PRO A 44 9.51 -18.80 10.44
C PRO A 44 10.21 -17.68 9.67
N ASP A 45 9.69 -17.33 8.49
CA ASP A 45 10.20 -16.26 7.64
C ASP A 45 9.97 -14.89 8.26
N HIS A 46 8.77 -14.60 8.79
CA HIS A 46 8.49 -13.37 9.52
C HIS A 46 9.40 -13.20 10.74
N GLN A 47 9.60 -14.26 11.51
CA GLN A 47 10.49 -14.25 12.66
C GLN A 47 11.95 -14.03 12.26
N GLN A 48 12.39 -14.60 11.14
CA GLN A 48 13.72 -14.39 10.61
C GLN A 48 13.92 -12.94 10.15
N GLN A 49 13.00 -12.39 9.36
CA GLN A 49 13.03 -10.99 8.92
C GLN A 49 13.03 -10.02 10.10
N LEU A 50 12.20 -10.26 11.11
CA LEU A 50 12.17 -9.46 12.34
C LEU A 50 13.50 -9.50 13.10
N LYS A 51 14.12 -10.68 13.23
CA LYS A 51 15.44 -10.83 13.87
C LYS A 51 16.51 -10.07 13.11
N GLU A 52 16.53 -10.18 11.78
CA GLU A 52 17.49 -9.49 10.92
C GLU A 52 17.35 -7.98 11.01
N GLN A 53 16.12 -7.45 10.88
CA GLN A 53 15.87 -6.03 11.02
C GLN A 53 16.25 -5.49 12.40
N ARG A 54 15.93 -6.22 13.48
CA ARG A 54 16.33 -5.85 14.85
C ARG A 54 17.85 -5.83 15.00
N ALA A 55 18.54 -6.81 14.45
CA ALA A 55 20.01 -6.86 14.49
C ALA A 55 20.63 -5.68 13.72
N GLN A 56 20.10 -5.35 12.54
CA GLN A 56 20.55 -4.22 11.74
C GLN A 56 20.30 -2.88 12.45
N LEU A 57 19.10 -2.67 13.00
CA LEU A 57 18.76 -1.49 13.77
C LEU A 57 19.67 -1.35 15.00
N TRP A 58 19.93 -2.45 15.71
CA TRP A 58 20.82 -2.48 16.86
C TRP A 58 22.26 -2.12 16.49
N ASN A 59 22.77 -2.65 15.39
CA ASN A 59 24.10 -2.32 14.89
C ASN A 59 24.21 -0.84 14.50
N TRP A 60 23.18 -0.27 13.87
CA TRP A 60 23.13 1.16 13.59
C TRP A 60 23.07 2.01 14.87
N LEU A 61 22.22 1.65 15.83
CA LEU A 61 22.14 2.32 17.12
C LEU A 61 23.50 2.34 17.85
N LYS A 62 24.25 1.24 17.84
CA LYS A 62 25.61 1.19 18.39
C LYS A 62 26.57 2.15 17.69
N ARG A 63 26.48 2.29 16.37
CA ARG A 63 27.36 3.17 15.56
C ARG A 63 27.07 4.64 15.80
N VAL A 64 25.79 5.01 15.90
CA VAL A 64 25.39 6.42 16.05
C VAL A 64 25.27 6.81 17.52
N GLY A 65 25.01 5.87 18.42
CA GLY A 65 24.82 6.10 19.86
C GLY A 65 26.00 6.79 20.53
N SER A 66 27.24 6.45 20.18
CA SER A 66 28.43 7.13 20.74
C SER A 66 28.48 8.64 20.43
N HIS A 67 27.83 9.08 19.35
CA HIS A 67 27.67 10.49 18.98
C HIS A 67 26.38 11.10 19.57
N MET A 68 25.27 10.34 19.57
CA MET A 68 23.98 10.82 20.11
C MET A 68 24.02 11.12 21.62
N PHE A 69 24.78 10.36 22.41
CA PHE A 69 24.93 10.62 23.85
C PHE A 69 25.64 11.96 24.16
N LYS A 70 26.38 12.52 23.19
CA LYS A 70 27.10 13.79 23.36
C LYS A 70 26.28 15.02 22.92
N GLU A 71 25.44 14.88 21.90
CA GLU A 71 24.74 16.01 21.26
C GLU A 71 23.22 16.03 21.51
N GLY A 72 22.69 15.00 22.19
CA GLY A 72 21.25 14.82 22.40
C GLY A 72 20.57 14.11 21.23
N ILE A 73 19.47 13.41 21.53
CA ILE A 73 18.75 12.58 20.55
C ILE A 73 17.77 13.47 19.77
N ASN A 74 18.16 13.87 18.55
CA ASN A 74 17.21 14.39 17.57
C ASN A 74 17.09 13.43 16.38
N LEU A 75 16.18 12.47 16.48
CA LEU A 75 15.94 11.44 15.46
C LEU A 75 15.50 11.99 14.09
N THR A 76 15.07 13.26 14.01
CA THR A 76 14.69 13.88 12.72
C THR A 76 15.88 14.22 11.84
N LYS A 77 17.10 14.29 12.40
CA LYS A 77 18.33 14.63 11.66
C LYS A 77 19.20 13.42 11.30
N ILE A 78 18.81 12.22 11.73
CA ILE A 78 19.64 11.03 11.60
C ILE A 78 19.04 10.11 10.55
N SER A 79 19.77 9.89 9.45
CA SER A 79 19.35 8.97 8.40
C SER A 79 19.37 7.53 8.90
N LEU A 80 18.29 6.81 8.65
CA LEU A 80 18.19 5.37 8.90
C LEU A 80 19.04 4.58 7.88
N PRO A 81 19.53 3.38 8.23
CA PRO A 81 20.21 2.49 7.30
C PRO A 81 19.33 2.08 6.13
N VAL A 82 19.92 1.98 4.93
CA VAL A 82 19.24 1.50 3.71
C VAL A 82 18.61 0.12 3.85
N CYS A 83 19.17 -0.75 4.68
CA CYS A 83 18.69 -2.11 4.89
C CYS A 83 17.34 -2.19 5.65
N LEU A 84 16.86 -1.07 6.23
CA LEU A 84 15.52 -0.97 6.80
C LEU A 84 14.46 -0.57 5.75
N PHE A 85 14.87 -0.30 4.51
CA PHE A 85 13.98 0.16 3.45
C PHE A 85 13.72 -0.91 2.41
N GLU A 86 12.52 -0.86 1.82
CA GLU A 86 12.20 -1.61 0.60
C GLU A 86 12.68 -0.83 -0.62
N PRO A 87 12.92 -1.48 -1.78
CA PRO A 87 13.42 -0.81 -2.98
C PRO A 87 12.34 -0.02 -3.73
N ARG A 88 11.43 0.65 -2.99
CA ARG A 88 10.33 1.45 -3.52
C ARG A 88 10.20 2.76 -2.76
N SER A 89 9.84 3.82 -3.46
CA SER A 89 9.41 5.05 -2.80
C SER A 89 7.98 4.91 -2.29
N PHE A 90 7.56 5.81 -1.40
CA PHE A 90 6.19 5.81 -0.92
C PHE A 90 5.17 6.00 -2.05
N LEU A 91 5.51 6.75 -3.11
CA LEU A 91 4.62 6.95 -4.26
C LEU A 91 4.36 5.64 -5.01
N GLU A 92 5.42 4.85 -5.24
CA GLU A 92 5.31 3.52 -5.83
C GLU A 92 4.53 2.58 -4.90
N ARG A 93 4.88 2.54 -3.61
CA ARG A 93 4.20 1.69 -2.61
C ARG A 93 2.70 1.99 -2.53
N LEU A 94 2.31 3.26 -2.60
CA LEU A 94 0.92 3.72 -2.57
C LEU A 94 0.09 3.11 -3.70
N THR A 95 0.69 2.91 -4.88
CA THR A 95 -0.06 2.32 -6.01
C THR A 95 -0.52 0.89 -5.73
N THR A 96 0.16 0.14 -4.84
CA THR A 96 -0.29 -1.21 -4.41
C THR A 96 -1.74 -1.22 -3.86
N ASN A 97 -2.26 -0.09 -3.36
CA ASN A 97 -3.68 0.01 -2.92
C ASN A 97 -4.69 -0.22 -4.05
N TRP A 98 -4.27 -0.06 -5.30
CA TRP A 98 -5.13 -0.14 -6.47
C TRP A 98 -5.06 -1.49 -7.16
N GLU A 99 -4.39 -2.49 -6.57
CA GLU A 99 -4.25 -3.80 -7.21
C GLU A 99 -5.60 -4.46 -7.49
N TYR A 100 -6.53 -4.40 -6.53
CA TYR A 100 -7.89 -4.95 -6.67
C TYR A 100 -8.91 -3.93 -7.17
N ASN A 101 -8.50 -3.04 -8.07
CA ASN A 101 -9.38 -1.98 -8.59
C ASN A 101 -10.59 -2.53 -9.39
N CYS A 102 -10.59 -3.80 -9.82
CA CYS A 102 -11.76 -4.48 -10.37
C CYS A 102 -12.98 -4.45 -9.42
N LEU A 103 -12.74 -4.45 -8.10
CA LEU A 103 -13.79 -4.32 -7.09
C LEU A 103 -14.49 -2.96 -7.13
N LEU A 104 -13.79 -1.89 -7.51
CA LEU A 104 -14.42 -0.57 -7.69
C LEU A 104 -15.35 -0.57 -8.90
N VAL A 105 -14.96 -1.26 -9.98
CA VAL A 105 -15.81 -1.46 -11.16
C VAL A 105 -17.06 -2.28 -10.81
N ALA A 106 -16.89 -3.35 -10.04
CA ALA A 106 -18.02 -4.14 -9.53
C ALA A 106 -18.95 -3.30 -8.63
N ALA A 107 -18.39 -2.50 -7.72
CA ALA A 107 -19.15 -1.60 -6.86
C ALA A 107 -19.97 -0.58 -7.66
N ALA A 108 -19.40 0.00 -8.71
CA ALA A 108 -20.08 0.97 -9.57
C ALA A 108 -21.26 0.35 -10.34
N ASN A 109 -21.15 -0.92 -10.72
CA ASN A 109 -22.19 -1.66 -11.45
C ASN A 109 -23.21 -2.36 -10.53
N ALA A 110 -22.97 -2.41 -9.22
CA ALA A 110 -23.86 -3.06 -8.26
C ALA A 110 -25.16 -2.29 -8.06
N VAL A 111 -26.28 -2.97 -8.34
CA VAL A 111 -27.64 -2.43 -8.15
C VAL A 111 -27.98 -2.36 -6.67
N ASP A 112 -27.72 -3.43 -5.93
CA ASP A 112 -27.99 -3.48 -4.49
C ASP A 112 -26.98 -2.64 -3.68
N PRO A 113 -27.44 -1.74 -2.80
CA PRO A 113 -26.55 -0.96 -1.96
C PRO A 113 -25.67 -1.77 -1.00
N ALA A 114 -26.10 -2.94 -0.53
CA ALA A 114 -25.29 -3.76 0.37
C ALA A 114 -24.14 -4.42 -0.42
N ASP A 115 -24.40 -4.94 -1.61
CA ASP A 115 -23.35 -5.46 -2.51
C ASP A 115 -22.33 -4.39 -2.88
N ARG A 116 -22.78 -3.16 -3.19
CA ARG A 116 -21.88 -2.04 -3.46
C ARG A 116 -20.97 -1.74 -2.26
N MET A 117 -21.53 -1.69 -1.06
CA MET A 117 -20.73 -1.48 0.16
C MET A 117 -19.75 -2.64 0.39
N ARG A 118 -20.17 -3.89 0.15
CA ARG A 118 -19.31 -5.07 0.27
C ARG A 118 -18.06 -4.94 -0.59
N TYR A 119 -18.21 -4.60 -1.88
CA TYR A 119 -17.06 -4.44 -2.78
C TYR A 119 -16.15 -3.26 -2.38
N LEU A 120 -16.72 -2.14 -1.91
CA LEU A 120 -15.92 -1.00 -1.44
C LEU A 120 -15.09 -1.35 -0.19
N VAL A 121 -15.68 -2.08 0.76
CA VAL A 121 -14.96 -2.53 1.96
C VAL A 121 -13.88 -3.53 1.59
N ALA A 122 -14.19 -4.50 0.72
CA ALA A 122 -13.20 -5.46 0.22
C ALA A 122 -12.02 -4.76 -0.48
N PHE A 123 -12.29 -3.75 -1.32
CA PHE A 123 -11.24 -2.92 -1.93
C PHE A 123 -10.38 -2.20 -0.90
N ALA A 124 -11.00 -1.53 0.07
CA ALA A 124 -10.28 -0.75 1.08
C ALA A 124 -9.39 -1.64 1.97
N VAL A 125 -9.90 -2.78 2.43
CA VAL A 125 -9.17 -3.70 3.31
C VAL A 125 -8.05 -4.40 2.54
N SER A 126 -8.32 -4.90 1.34
CA SER A 126 -7.31 -5.59 0.53
C SER A 126 -6.11 -4.68 0.22
N GLY A 127 -6.34 -3.40 -0.12
CA GLY A 127 -5.27 -2.43 -0.31
C GLY A 127 -4.38 -2.28 0.93
N LEU A 128 -4.97 -2.15 2.12
CA LEU A 128 -4.24 -2.06 3.38
C LEU A 128 -3.41 -3.32 3.66
N CYS A 129 -3.99 -4.50 3.45
CA CYS A 129 -3.31 -5.79 3.61
C CYS A 129 -2.04 -5.87 2.74
N ARG A 130 -2.11 -5.41 1.49
CA ARG A 130 -0.96 -5.42 0.58
C ARG A 130 0.16 -4.45 0.97
N GLN A 131 -0.14 -3.43 1.78
CA GLN A 131 0.85 -2.50 2.29
C GLN A 131 1.60 -2.98 3.53
N VAL A 132 1.16 -4.07 4.16
CA VAL A 132 1.86 -4.64 5.32
C VAL A 132 3.25 -5.13 4.89
N SER A 133 4.30 -4.59 5.52
CA SER A 133 5.69 -4.97 5.32
C SER A 133 6.51 -4.57 6.53
N PHE A 134 7.57 -5.30 6.82
CA PHE A 134 8.55 -4.91 7.84
C PHE A 134 9.45 -3.76 7.36
N HIS A 135 9.57 -3.55 6.05
CA HIS A 135 10.47 -2.55 5.47
C HIS A 135 9.73 -1.24 5.20
N LYS A 136 10.42 -0.12 5.43
CA LYS A 136 9.87 1.21 5.16
C LYS A 136 10.05 1.57 3.68
N PRO A 137 9.05 2.17 3.02
CA PRO A 137 9.30 2.80 1.73
C PRO A 137 10.23 4.00 1.90
N PHE A 138 10.98 4.34 0.84
CA PHE A 138 11.73 5.59 0.82
C PHE A 138 10.78 6.79 0.88
N ASN A 139 11.13 7.78 1.69
CA ASN A 139 10.42 9.05 1.71
C ASN A 139 10.68 9.79 0.39
N PRO A 140 9.67 10.07 -0.43
CA PRO A 140 9.87 10.72 -1.73
C PRO A 140 10.49 12.11 -1.58
N ILE A 141 11.31 12.49 -2.56
CA ILE A 141 11.81 13.87 -2.64
C ILE A 141 10.70 14.82 -3.13
N LEU A 142 10.79 16.11 -2.79
CA LEU A 142 9.82 17.11 -3.27
C LEU A 142 9.81 17.14 -4.82
N GLY A 143 8.63 17.01 -5.41
CA GLY A 143 8.44 16.95 -6.86
C GLY A 143 8.73 15.59 -7.49
N GLU A 144 9.04 14.56 -6.69
CA GLU A 144 9.05 13.17 -7.19
C GLU A 144 7.68 12.81 -7.74
N THR A 145 7.64 12.10 -8.86
CA THR A 145 6.40 11.62 -9.49
C THR A 145 6.47 10.12 -9.74
N TYR A 146 5.32 9.46 -9.71
CA TYR A 146 5.18 8.05 -10.07
C TYR A 146 3.89 7.85 -10.85
N GLN A 147 3.92 7.01 -11.89
CA GLN A 147 2.77 6.65 -12.69
C GLN A 147 2.65 5.13 -12.78
N ALA A 148 1.42 4.61 -12.65
CA ALA A 148 1.10 3.21 -12.89
C ALA A 148 -0.08 3.07 -13.86
N THR A 149 -0.04 2.04 -14.69
CA THR A 149 -1.15 1.62 -15.55
C THR A 149 -1.46 0.16 -15.24
N TYR A 150 -2.72 -0.12 -14.93
CA TYR A 150 -3.19 -1.46 -14.59
C TYR A 150 -3.63 -2.22 -15.84
N PRO A 151 -3.73 -3.56 -15.80
CA PRO A 151 -4.13 -4.39 -16.95
C PRO A 151 -5.48 -3.97 -17.56
N ASN A 152 -6.42 -3.52 -16.73
CA ASN A 152 -7.72 -3.02 -17.19
C ASN A 152 -7.67 -1.60 -17.78
N GLY A 153 -6.51 -0.96 -17.80
CA GLY A 153 -6.26 0.37 -18.36
C GLY A 153 -6.45 1.52 -17.37
N LEU A 154 -6.74 1.26 -16.09
CA LEU A 154 -6.80 2.28 -15.06
C LEU A 154 -5.41 2.90 -14.88
N GLU A 155 -5.35 4.23 -14.81
CA GLU A 155 -4.10 4.96 -14.66
C GLU A 155 -4.07 5.70 -13.33
N VAL A 156 -2.94 5.63 -12.64
CA VAL A 156 -2.70 6.32 -11.36
C VAL A 156 -1.49 7.22 -11.53
N TYR A 157 -1.64 8.47 -11.12
CA TYR A 157 -0.59 9.48 -11.13
C TYR A 157 -0.37 9.97 -9.71
N CYS A 158 0.89 10.02 -9.28
CA CYS A 158 1.29 10.42 -7.93
C CYS A 158 2.36 11.50 -7.99
N GLU A 159 2.32 12.45 -7.06
CA GLU A 159 3.35 13.48 -6.87
C GLU A 159 3.59 13.74 -5.38
N GLN A 160 4.85 13.92 -4.99
CA GLN A 160 5.20 14.43 -3.67
C GLN A 160 5.14 15.97 -3.66
N ILE A 161 4.05 16.51 -3.12
CA ILE A 161 3.75 17.96 -3.14
C ILE A 161 4.33 18.73 -1.94
N SER A 162 4.79 18.03 -0.89
CA SER A 162 5.47 18.64 0.26
C SER A 162 6.44 17.66 0.90
N HIS A 163 7.58 18.14 1.40
CA HIS A 163 8.57 17.32 2.12
C HIS A 163 8.58 17.59 3.64
N HIS A 164 8.17 18.79 4.08
CA HIS A 164 8.12 19.19 5.48
C HIS A 164 6.83 19.96 5.79
N PRO A 165 5.74 19.28 6.21
CA PRO A 165 5.63 17.82 6.42
C PRO A 165 5.56 17.04 5.09
N PRO A 166 5.86 15.72 5.07
CA PRO A 166 5.69 14.90 3.88
C PRO A 166 4.22 14.78 3.49
N ILE A 167 3.86 15.19 2.26
CA ILE A 167 2.50 15.06 1.69
C ILE A 167 2.63 14.59 0.24
N SER A 168 1.92 13.52 -0.09
CA SER A 168 1.78 13.02 -1.46
C SER A 168 0.35 13.25 -1.96
N SER A 169 0.22 13.63 -3.22
CA SER A 169 -1.05 13.71 -3.94
C SER A 169 -1.12 12.59 -4.96
N TRP A 170 -2.32 12.08 -5.22
CA TRP A 170 -2.55 11.10 -6.26
C TRP A 170 -3.89 11.34 -6.94
N GLU A 171 -3.97 10.99 -8.23
CA GLU A 171 -5.17 11.05 -9.06
C GLU A 171 -5.30 9.74 -9.83
N VAL A 172 -6.54 9.26 -9.98
CA VAL A 172 -6.86 8.03 -10.71
C VAL A 172 -7.83 8.32 -11.84
N TYR A 173 -7.55 7.74 -12.99
CA TYR A 173 -8.34 7.88 -14.20
C TYR A 173 -8.76 6.52 -14.73
N GLU A 174 -10.01 6.45 -15.16
CA GLU A 174 -10.52 5.30 -15.92
C GLU A 174 -9.79 5.18 -17.28
N PRO A 175 -9.82 4.01 -17.93
CA PRO A 175 -9.17 3.80 -19.23
C PRO A 175 -9.62 4.84 -20.26
N GLY A 176 -8.66 5.61 -20.78
CA GLY A 176 -8.93 6.68 -21.75
C GLY A 176 -9.47 7.99 -21.16
N GLY A 177 -9.63 8.05 -19.83
CA GLY A 177 -9.83 9.28 -19.07
C GLY A 177 -8.57 10.13 -19.13
N LYS A 178 -8.46 11.00 -20.13
CA LYS A 178 -7.28 11.87 -20.27
C LYS A 178 -7.10 12.70 -19.00
N PRO A 179 -5.87 12.80 -18.43
CA PRO A 179 -5.58 13.78 -17.41
C PRO A 179 -5.72 15.18 -18.03
N GLN A 180 -6.90 15.78 -17.88
CA GLN A 180 -7.14 17.16 -18.31
C GLN A 180 -6.44 18.09 -17.32
N GLN A 181 -5.16 18.37 -17.56
CA GLN A 181 -4.45 19.52 -17.01
C GLN A 181 -4.61 19.73 -15.49
N ALA A 182 -4.38 18.70 -14.67
CA ALA A 182 -4.22 18.87 -13.22
C ALA A 182 -3.03 19.79 -12.86
N ALA A 183 -2.08 19.99 -13.79
CA ALA A 183 -0.96 20.93 -13.70
C ALA A 183 -1.35 22.42 -13.51
N LYS A 184 -2.65 22.78 -13.49
CA LYS A 184 -3.10 24.17 -13.27
C LYS A 184 -3.62 24.48 -11.87
N ARG A 185 -3.69 23.52 -10.94
CA ARG A 185 -4.40 23.74 -9.65
C ARG A 185 -3.61 23.63 -8.35
N PHE A 186 -2.30 23.40 -8.39
CA PHE A 186 -1.45 23.68 -7.23
C PHE A 186 -0.91 25.12 -7.31
N ARG A 187 -1.72 26.10 -6.90
CA ARG A 187 -1.18 27.40 -6.50
C ARG A 187 -0.85 27.29 -5.01
N PRO A 188 0.44 27.18 -4.62
CA PRO A 188 0.77 27.39 -3.22
C PRO A 188 0.33 28.81 -2.88
N ASN A 189 -0.57 28.95 -1.90
CA ASN A 189 -0.88 30.25 -1.33
C ASN A 189 0.44 30.88 -0.88
N ARG A 190 0.79 32.00 -1.52
CA ARG A 190 1.80 32.94 -1.03
C ARG A 190 1.26 33.68 0.17
#